data_AF-A0A944FQW1-F1
#
_entry.id   AF-A0A944FQW1-F1
#
_cell.length_a   1.000
_cell.length_b   1.000
_cell.length_c   1.000
_cell.angle_alpha   90.00
_cell.angle_beta   90.00
_cell.angle_gamma   90.00
#
_symmetry.space_group_name_H-M   'P 1'
#
loop_
_entity.id
_entity.type
_entity.pdbx_description
1 polymer ?
#
loop_
_entity_poly.entity_id
_entity_poly.type
_entity_poly.pdbx_seq_one_letter_code
_entity_poly.pdbx_strand_id
1 'polypeptide(L)' 'MDFQFFRRLLDTDSTSGKEREFALALASELPELFAKDGARPQLDVMEVGDGSLNLLFSWGRPELVFCTHLDTVPP' A
#
# COMPACT_ATOMS: atom_id res chain seq x y z
N MET A 1 -16.81 1.56 5.40
CA MET A 1 -15.49 0.97 5.68
C MET A 1 -15.59 -0.52 5.37
N ASP A 2 -14.71 -1.02 4.50
CA ASP A 2 -14.67 -2.45 4.17
C ASP A 2 -13.87 -3.21 5.24
N PHE A 3 -14.60 -3.83 6.18
CA PHE A 3 -14.00 -4.60 7.28
C PHE A 3 -13.33 -5.90 6.82
N GLN A 4 -13.78 -6.48 5.70
CA GLN A 4 -13.18 -7.70 5.17
C GLN A 4 -11.81 -7.40 4.57
N PHE A 5 -11.71 -6.30 3.81
CA PHE A 5 -10.42 -5.80 3.34
C PHE A 5 -9.48 -5.51 4.52
N PHE A 6 -9.94 -4.74 5.51
CA PHE A 6 -9.12 -4.42 6.68
C PHE A 6 -8.64 -5.68 7.43
N ARG A 7 -9.49 -6.68 7.62
CA ARG A 7 -9.10 -7.94 8.27
C ARG A 7 -8.02 -8.68 7.48
N ARG A 8 -8.12 -8.73 6.15
CA ARG A 8 -7.09 -9.34 5.28
C ARG A 8 -5.75 -8.64 5.39
N LEU A 9 -5.74 -7.30 5.49
CA LEU A 9 -4.51 -6.56 5.73
C LEU A 9 -3.83 -7.01 7.03
N LEU A 10 -4.62 -7.16 8.09
CA LEU A 10 -4.13 -7.60 9.40
C LEU A 10 -3.67 -9.07 9.44
N ASP A 11 -4.15 -9.91 8.52
CA ASP A 11 -3.77 -11.33 8.43
C ASP A 11 -2.50 -11.56 7.59
N THR A 12 -1.97 -10.52 6.94
CA THR A 12 -0.74 -10.62 6.15
C THR A 12 0.47 -10.44 7.06
N ASP A 13 1.42 -11.38 7.03
CA ASP A 13 2.70 -11.23 7.73
C ASP A 13 3.53 -10.14 7.03
N SER A 14 3.51 -8.94 7.59
CA SER A 14 4.36 -7.83 7.19
C SER A 14 5.44 -7.53 8.22
N THR A 15 5.89 -8.52 9.00
CA THR A 15 7.00 -8.29 9.94
C THR A 15 8.23 -7.75 9.22
N SER A 16 9.01 -6.86 9.86
CA SER A 16 10.09 -6.14 9.18
C SER A 16 11.01 -7.08 8.38
N GLY A 17 11.14 -6.83 7.08
CA GLY A 17 11.84 -7.68 6.09
C GLY A 17 10.94 -8.65 5.29
N LYS A 18 9.62 -8.69 5.53
CA LYS A 18 8.65 -9.55 4.81
C LYS A 18 7.51 -8.78 4.13
N GLU A 19 7.58 -7.46 4.10
CA GLU A 19 6.50 -6.57 3.65
C GLU A 19 6.27 -6.60 2.14
N ARG A 20 7.19 -7.22 1.37
CA ARG A 20 7.13 -7.20 -0.09
C ARG A 20 5.81 -7.75 -0.64
N GLU A 21 5.38 -8.91 -0.16
CA GLU A 21 4.12 -9.53 -0.61
C GLU A 21 2.93 -8.65 -0.26
N PHE A 22 2.96 -8.04 0.94
CA PHE A 22 1.95 -7.10 1.37
C PHE A 22 1.89 -5.85 0.48
N ALA A 23 3.04 -5.27 0.15
CA ALA A 23 3.14 -4.14 -0.77
C ALA A 23 2.60 -4.47 -2.17
N LEU A 24 2.91 -5.64 -2.71
CA LEU A 24 2.40 -6.08 -4.01
C LEU A 24 0.87 -6.29 -3.99
N ALA A 25 0.33 -6.84 -2.91
CA ALA A 25 -1.12 -6.98 -2.74
C ALA A 25 -1.80 -5.60 -2.73
N LEU A 26 -1.30 -4.67 -1.92
CA LEU A 26 -1.80 -3.28 -1.87
C LEU A 26 -1.70 -2.57 -3.22
N ALA A 27 -0.59 -2.72 -3.93
CA ALA A 27 -0.40 -2.17 -5.28
C ALA A 27 -1.46 -2.66 -6.27
N SER A 28 -1.95 -3.89 -6.11
CA SER A 28 -2.98 -4.48 -6.96
C SER A 28 -4.41 -4.07 -6.57
N GLU A 29 -4.72 -4.00 -5.27
CA GLU A 29 -6.09 -3.79 -4.77
C GLU A 29 -6.43 -2.30 -4.57
N LEU A 30 -5.49 -1.49 -4.06
CA LEU A 30 -5.78 -0.11 -3.66
C LEU A 30 -6.14 0.84 -4.82
N PRO A 31 -5.52 0.78 -6.01
CA PRO A 31 -5.90 1.68 -7.10
C PRO A 31 -7.39 1.56 -7.48
N GLU A 32 -7.92 0.34 -7.44
CA GLU A 32 -9.33 0.06 -7.73
C GLU A 32 -10.22 0.44 -6.53
N LEU A 33 -9.77 0.21 -5.30
CA LEU A 33 -10.50 0.63 -4.10
C LEU A 33 -10.60 2.16 -3.97
N PHE A 34 -9.57 2.88 -4.40
CA PHE A 34 -9.55 4.34 -4.43
C PHE A 34 -10.22 4.93 -5.67
N ALA A 35 -10.56 4.10 -6.67
CA ALA A 35 -11.24 4.57 -7.87
C ALA A 35 -12.64 5.08 -7.50
N LYS A 36 -12.91 6.36 -7.77
CA LYS A 36 -14.21 6.96 -7.52
C LYS A 36 -14.54 7.97 -8.62
N ASP A 37 -15.78 7.93 -9.10
CA ASP A 37 -16.29 8.86 -10.13
C ASP A 37 -15.39 8.96 -11.38
N GLY A 38 -14.76 7.85 -11.77
CA GLY A 38 -13.86 7.76 -12.92
C GLY A 38 -12.43 8.26 -12.69
N ALA A 39 -12.11 8.75 -11.49
CA ALA A 39 -10.75 9.11 -11.10
C ALA A 39 -10.08 7.96 -10.34
N ARG A 40 -8.84 7.61 -10.74
CA ARG A 40 -7.96 6.63 -10.08
C ARG A 40 -6.61 7.27 -9.77
N PRO A 41 -5.90 6.85 -8.72
CA PRO A 41 -4.55 7.33 -8.48
C PRO A 41 -3.59 6.82 -9.55
N GLN A 42 -2.55 7.60 -9.83
CA GLN A 42 -1.31 7.05 -10.35
C GLN A 42 -0.61 6.29 -9.21
N LEU A 43 -0.13 5.09 -9.50
CA LEU A 43 0.64 4.26 -8.59
C LEU A 43 2.07 4.13 -9.11
N ASP A 44 3.04 4.51 -8.28
CA ASP A 44 4.44 4.21 -8.49
C ASP A 44 4.91 3.20 -7.43
N VAL A 45 5.53 2.11 -7.89
CA VAL A 45 6.10 1.04 -7.04
C VAL A 45 7.61 1.17 -7.10
N MET A 46 8.26 1.31 -5.95
CA MET A 46 9.67 1.65 -5.84
C MET A 46 10.43 0.64 -4.98
N GLU A 47 11.47 0.01 -5.54
CA GLU A 47 12.41 -0.82 -4.77
C GLU A 47 13.26 0.05 -3.85
N VAL A 48 13.37 -0.34 -2.57
CA VAL A 48 14.15 0.41 -1.56
C VAL A 48 15.61 -0.02 -1.51
N GLY A 49 15.92 -1.25 -1.96
CA GLY A 49 17.28 -1.79 -2.06
C GLY A 49 17.56 -2.99 -1.16
N ASP A 50 16.67 -3.31 -0.23
CA ASP A 50 16.70 -4.50 0.64
C ASP A 50 15.66 -5.55 0.23
N GLY A 51 15.01 -5.36 -0.91
CA GLY A 51 13.91 -6.20 -1.41
C GLY A 51 12.52 -5.75 -0.95
N SER A 52 12.43 -4.75 -0.08
CA SER A 52 11.16 -4.10 0.26
C SER A 52 10.73 -3.08 -0.80
N LEU A 53 9.44 -2.73 -0.77
CA LEU A 53 8.81 -1.84 -1.73
C LEU A 53 8.13 -0.66 -1.03
N ASN A 54 8.37 0.54 -1.54
CA ASN A 54 7.56 1.72 -1.25
C ASN A 54 6.49 1.88 -2.32
N LEU A 55 5.28 2.30 -1.90
CA LEU A 55 4.16 2.59 -2.78
C LEU A 55 3.82 4.08 -2.68
N LEU A 56 3.74 4.75 -3.83
CA LEU A 56 3.22 6.11 -3.92
C LEU A 56 1.94 6.12 -4.74
N PHE A 57 0.84 6.50 -4.08
CA PHE A 57 -0.44 6.78 -4.73
C PHE A 57 -0.61 8.29 -4.83
N SER A 58 -0.80 8.81 -6.04
CA SER A 58 -0.86 10.25 -6.28
C SER A 58 -1.97 10.65 -7.25
N TRP A 59 -2.48 11.88 -7.09
CA TRP A 59 -3.44 12.51 -8.00
C TRP A 59 -2.90 13.85 -8.46
N GLY A 60 -2.64 13.98 -9.77
CA GLY A 60 -2.10 15.22 -10.34
C GLY A 60 -0.76 15.61 -9.70
N ARG A 61 -0.63 16.88 -9.31
CA ARG A 61 0.54 17.37 -8.58
C ARG A 61 0.22 17.39 -7.07
N PRO A 62 0.80 16.49 -6.26
CA PRO A 62 0.47 16.42 -4.84
C PRO A 62 0.99 17.64 -4.07
N GLU A 63 0.13 18.24 -3.24
CA GLU A 63 0.47 19.32 -2.30
C GLU A 63 0.41 18.84 -0.82
N LEU A 64 -0.26 17.70 -0.59
CA LEU A 64 -0.40 17.06 0.72
C LEU A 64 -0.01 15.59 0.58
N VAL A 65 0.69 15.07 1.59
CA VAL A 65 1.14 13.67 1.61
C VAL A 65 0.67 13.02 2.92
N PHE A 66 -0.02 11.88 2.78
CA PHE A 66 -0.32 10.99 3.90
C PHE A 66 0.67 9.84 3.87
N CYS A 67 1.38 9.63 4.97
CA CYS A 67 2.38 8.58 5.08
C CYS A 67 1.98 7.58 6.17
N THR A 68 2.18 6.31 5.88
CA THR A 68 2.20 5.21 6.85
C THR A 68 3.32 4.25 6.45
N HIS A 69 3.73 3.39 7.36
CA HIS A 69 4.65 2.29 7.07
C HIS A 69 3.85 0.98 6.89
N LEU A 70 4.47 -0.01 6.23
CA LEU A 70 3.86 -1.31 5.95
C LEU A 70 4.27 -2.38 6.97
N ASP A 71 5.43 -2.21 7.58
CA ASP A 71 6.03 -3.20 8.44
C ASP A 71 5.38 -3.25 9.82
N THR A 72 5.38 -4.44 10.40
CA THR A 72 5.03 -4.67 11.80
C THR A 72 6.25 -5.14 12.57
N VAL A 73 6.27 -4.86 13.86
CA VAL A 73 7.29 -5.42 14.75
C VAL A 73 6.97 -6.88 15.06
N PRO A 74 8.00 -7.74 15.26
CA PRO A 74 7.79 -9.08 15.78
C PRO A 74 7.01 -9.05 17.11
N PRO A 75 6.20 -10.08 17.41
CA PRO A 75 5.48 -10.20 18.68
C PRO A 75 6.41 -10.33 19.90
#